data_AF-A0A934A576-F1
#
_entry.id   AF-A0A934A576-F1
#
_cell.length_a   1.000
_cell.length_b   1.000
_cell.length_c   1.000
_cell.angle_alpha   90.00
_cell.angle_beta   90.00
_cell.angle_gamma   90.00
#
_symmetry.space_group_name_H-M   'P 1'
#
loop_
_entity.id
_entity.type
_entity.pdbx_description
1 polymer ?
#
loop_
_entity_poly.entity_id
_entity_poly.type
_entity_poly.pdbx_seq_one_letter_code
_entity_poly.pdbx_strand_id
1 'polypeptide(L)'
;MNEKLIQAIKLETREHPGAPVLLSDLRRRLPGMRKVIFDKAVLELARSGRYFLSKHFHPASSTRAELSLMVPAGDGEFYCAINPREEAVLEPLAPEQEAEESIPEPLKAEPITTRRRGRPPLPKNNIPDGERLTNRRGRPPIPEHLRRIQIRPGYRVPAWVANWMSEQGDIGRVIEKALIGFYKLTPPEP
;
A
#
# COMPACT_ATOMS: atom_id res chain seq x y z
N MET A 1 11.68 -12.07 -18.83
CA MET A 1 12.40 -11.84 -17.54
C MET A 1 11.49 -11.21 -16.49
N ASN A 2 10.77 -10.13 -16.83
CA ASN A 2 9.78 -9.49 -15.94
C ASN A 2 8.65 -10.43 -15.50
N GLU A 3 8.35 -11.46 -16.30
CA GLU A 3 7.32 -12.46 -16.03
C GLU A 3 7.53 -13.23 -14.70
N LYS A 4 8.78 -13.64 -14.39
CA LYS A 4 9.07 -14.31 -13.10
C LYS A 4 8.83 -13.38 -11.91
N LEU A 5 9.15 -12.09 -12.05
CA LEU A 5 8.92 -11.09 -11.03
C LEU A 5 7.42 -10.81 -10.85
N ILE A 6 6.66 -10.71 -11.95
CA ILE A 6 5.20 -10.56 -11.92
C ILE A 6 4.55 -11.75 -11.22
N GLN A 7 4.95 -12.99 -11.56
CA GLN A 7 4.42 -14.19 -10.91
C GLN A 7 4.73 -14.20 -9.40
N ALA A 8 5.94 -13.82 -8.99
CA ALA A 8 6.29 -13.69 -7.59
C ALA A 8 5.44 -12.63 -6.86
N ILE A 9 5.20 -11.47 -7.47
CA ILE A 9 4.32 -10.43 -6.91
C ILE A 9 2.88 -10.92 -6.79
N LYS A 10 2.36 -11.60 -7.81
CA LYS A 10 1.01 -12.18 -7.81
C LYS A 10 0.86 -13.22 -6.70
N LEU A 11 1.86 -14.08 -6.51
CA LEU A 11 1.86 -15.08 -5.44
C LEU A 11 1.82 -14.43 -4.06
N GLU A 12 2.71 -13.47 -3.78
CA GLU A 12 2.74 -12.78 -2.48
C GLU A 12 1.44 -12.01 -2.21
N THR A 13 0.89 -11.36 -3.23
CA THR A 13 -0.36 -10.59 -3.09
C THR A 13 -1.55 -11.51 -2.83
N ARG A 14 -1.53 -12.76 -3.32
CA ARG A 14 -2.55 -13.77 -3.01
C ARG A 14 -2.45 -14.25 -1.57
N GLU A 15 -1.24 -14.45 -1.06
CA GLU A 15 -0.99 -14.84 0.33
C GLU A 15 -1.37 -13.71 1.30
N HIS A 16 -1.13 -12.45 0.90
CA HIS A 16 -1.36 -11.28 1.72
C HIS A 16 -2.09 -10.17 0.93
N PRO A 17 -3.41 -10.29 0.73
CA PRO A 17 -4.18 -9.33 -0.06
C PRO A 17 -4.17 -7.93 0.57
N GLY A 18 -3.80 -6.94 -0.24
CA GLY A 18 -3.72 -5.52 0.17
C GLY A 18 -2.48 -5.15 0.98
N ALA A 19 -1.63 -6.11 1.35
CA ALA A 19 -0.37 -5.83 2.01
C ALA A 19 0.72 -5.43 1.00
N PRO A 20 1.58 -4.45 1.35
CA PRO A 20 2.72 -4.11 0.52
C PRO A 20 3.73 -5.26 0.45
N VAL A 21 4.08 -5.65 -0.76
CA VAL A 21 5.06 -6.71 -1.00
C VAL A 21 6.46 -6.12 -0.86
N LEU A 22 7.22 -6.59 0.13
CA LEU A 22 8.58 -6.13 0.37
C LEU A 22 9.53 -6.60 -0.75
N LEU A 23 10.33 -5.67 -1.27
CA LEU A 23 11.28 -5.97 -2.35
C LEU A 23 12.41 -6.91 -1.89
N SER A 24 12.76 -6.90 -0.61
CA SER A 24 13.67 -7.86 0.01
C SER A 24 13.17 -9.30 -0.12
N ASP A 25 11.86 -9.49 0.04
CA ASP A 25 11.24 -10.81 0.13
C ASP A 25 11.06 -11.39 -1.27
N LEU A 26 10.60 -10.56 -2.20
CA LEU A 26 10.57 -10.89 -3.62
C LEU A 26 11.94 -11.31 -4.15
N ARG A 27 13.00 -10.60 -3.76
CA ARG A 27 14.35 -10.93 -4.20
C ARG A 27 14.84 -12.27 -3.63
N ARG A 28 14.47 -12.59 -2.38
CA ARG A 28 14.77 -13.91 -1.78
C ARG A 28 14.05 -15.05 -2.52
N ARG A 29 12.82 -14.82 -3.00
CA ARG A 29 12.04 -15.81 -3.79
C ARG A 29 12.54 -15.99 -5.22
N LEU A 30 13.45 -15.14 -5.71
CA LEU A 30 14.01 -15.22 -7.07
C LEU A 30 15.52 -15.55 -7.04
N PRO A 31 15.91 -16.75 -6.57
CA PRO A 31 17.31 -17.15 -6.53
C PRO A 31 17.92 -17.13 -7.94
N GLY A 32 19.12 -16.58 -8.06
CA GLY A 32 19.84 -16.43 -9.33
C GLY A 32 19.60 -15.12 -10.07
N MET A 33 18.62 -14.30 -9.67
CA MET A 33 18.47 -12.96 -10.23
C MET A 33 19.48 -11.99 -9.60
N ARG A 34 20.40 -11.46 -10.41
CA ARG A 34 21.37 -10.44 -9.95
C ARG A 34 20.63 -9.17 -9.53
N LYS A 35 21.10 -8.49 -8.47
CA LYS A 35 20.48 -7.26 -7.93
C LYS A 35 20.21 -6.22 -9.02
N VAL A 36 21.21 -5.93 -9.83
CA VAL A 36 21.12 -4.89 -10.88
C VAL A 36 20.00 -5.20 -11.88
N ILE A 37 19.77 -6.47 -12.18
CA ILE A 37 18.71 -6.92 -13.09
C ILE A 37 17.34 -6.79 -12.39
N PHE A 38 17.26 -7.22 -11.13
CA PHE A 38 16.06 -7.09 -10.31
C PHE A 38 15.62 -5.63 -10.17
N ASP A 39 16.55 -4.73 -9.79
CA ASP A 39 16.29 -3.31 -9.61
C ASP A 39 15.73 -2.69 -10.90
N LYS A 40 16.33 -2.99 -12.06
CA LYS A 40 15.85 -2.51 -13.37
C LYS A 40 14.44 -3.02 -13.68
N ALA A 41 14.19 -4.32 -13.48
CA ALA A 41 12.88 -4.92 -13.74
C ALA A 41 11.78 -4.30 -12.85
N VAL A 42 12.07 -4.04 -11.57
CA VAL A 42 11.13 -3.38 -10.64
C VAL A 42 10.79 -1.97 -11.12
N LEU A 43 11.79 -1.19 -11.54
CA LEU A 43 11.57 0.16 -12.06
C LEU A 43 10.80 0.16 -13.39
N GLU A 44 11.06 -0.79 -14.29
CA GLU A 44 10.30 -0.98 -15.52
C GLU A 44 8.83 -1.32 -15.24
N LEU A 45 8.56 -2.22 -14.28
CA LEU A 45 7.20 -2.53 -13.86
C LEU A 45 6.47 -1.31 -13.30
N ALA A 46 7.14 -0.49 -12.49
CA ALA A 46 6.55 0.75 -11.99
C ALA A 46 6.25 1.75 -13.13
N ARG A 47 7.16 1.88 -14.11
CA ARG A 47 6.97 2.74 -15.30
C ARG A 47 5.79 2.32 -16.16
N SER A 48 5.41 1.04 -16.18
CA SER A 48 4.22 0.58 -16.89
C SER A 48 2.91 1.13 -16.32
N GLY A 49 2.94 1.75 -15.14
CA GLY A 49 1.76 2.28 -14.45
C GLY A 49 0.91 1.23 -13.75
N ARG A 50 1.19 -0.06 -13.93
CA ARG A 50 0.47 -1.19 -13.31
C ARG A 50 0.86 -1.45 -11.86
N TYR A 51 2.02 -0.98 -11.44
CA TYR A 51 2.56 -1.19 -10.10
C TYR A 51 2.94 0.14 -9.45
N PHE A 52 2.74 0.23 -8.14
CA PHE A 52 3.15 1.36 -7.31
C PHE A 52 4.33 0.95 -6.43
N LEU A 53 5.36 1.81 -6.34
CA LEU A 53 6.50 1.60 -5.45
C LEU A 53 6.39 2.51 -4.22
N SER A 54 6.53 1.90 -3.04
CA SER A 54 6.55 2.64 -1.78
C SER A 54 7.96 3.12 -1.48
N LYS A 55 8.09 4.44 -1.25
CA LYS A 55 9.36 5.08 -0.88
C LYS A 55 9.74 4.77 0.57
N HIS A 56 11.03 4.65 0.82
CA HIS A 56 11.58 4.63 2.17
C HIS A 56 11.73 6.08 2.68
N PHE A 57 11.14 6.40 3.83
CA PHE A 57 11.07 7.78 4.32
C PHE A 57 12.42 8.31 4.86
N HIS A 58 13.31 7.44 5.32
CA HIS A 58 14.57 7.83 5.97
C HIS A 58 15.77 7.01 5.48
N PRO A 59 16.16 7.09 4.19
CA PRO A 59 17.29 6.29 3.67
C PRO A 59 18.64 6.72 4.26
N ALA A 60 18.78 7.98 4.69
CA ALA A 60 20.03 8.50 5.26
C ALA A 60 20.40 7.87 6.61
N SER A 61 19.43 7.34 7.35
CA SER A 61 19.67 6.63 8.62
C SER A 61 19.83 5.13 8.44
N SER A 62 19.69 4.59 7.22
CA SER A 62 19.79 3.17 6.96
C SER A 62 21.24 2.73 6.78
N THR A 63 21.55 1.53 7.25
CA THR A 63 22.87 0.93 7.06
C THR A 63 23.09 0.55 5.60
N ARG A 64 24.35 0.40 5.18
CA ARG A 64 24.68 -0.07 3.83
C ARG A 64 24.07 -1.45 3.52
N ALA A 65 23.93 -2.31 4.53
CA ALA A 65 23.29 -3.62 4.39
C ALA A 65 21.79 -3.48 4.08
N GLU A 66 21.07 -2.62 4.80
CA GLU A 66 19.66 -2.35 4.55
C GLU A 66 19.41 -1.70 3.18
N LEU A 67 20.23 -0.71 2.82
CA LEU A 67 20.16 -0.07 1.50
C LEU A 67 20.40 -1.08 0.37
N SER A 68 21.19 -2.14 0.62
CA SER A 68 21.44 -3.21 -0.36
C SER A 68 20.23 -4.12 -0.61
N LEU A 69 19.20 -4.05 0.24
CA LEU A 69 17.92 -4.75 0.08
C LEU A 69 16.87 -3.92 -0.67
N MET A 70 17.11 -2.62 -0.83
CA MET A 70 16.20 -1.67 -1.48
C MET A 70 16.54 -1.44 -2.95
N VAL A 71 15.60 -0.86 -3.70
CA VAL A 71 15.79 -0.47 -5.10
C VAL A 71 16.06 1.04 -5.17
N PRO A 72 17.21 1.49 -5.69
CA PRO A 72 17.51 2.92 -5.82
C PRO A 72 16.66 3.53 -6.93
N ALA A 73 16.01 4.66 -6.65
CA ALA A 73 15.24 5.41 -7.64
C ALA A 73 16.10 6.37 -8.49
N GLY A 74 17.28 6.73 -7.97
CA GLY A 74 18.01 7.93 -8.35
C GLY A 74 17.87 9.01 -7.27
N ASP A 75 18.69 10.05 -7.33
CA ASP A 75 18.59 11.25 -6.47
C ASP A 75 18.61 11.00 -4.94
N GLY A 76 19.17 9.86 -4.52
CA GLY A 76 19.22 9.46 -3.11
C GLY A 76 17.93 8.85 -2.56
N GLU A 77 16.92 8.63 -3.40
CA GLU A 77 15.68 7.95 -3.03
C GLU A 77 15.78 6.43 -3.17
N PHE A 78 15.07 5.72 -2.30
CA PHE A 78 15.03 4.26 -2.27
C PHE A 78 13.59 3.77 -2.13
N TYR A 79 13.25 2.70 -2.86
CA TYR A 79 11.98 1.99 -2.73
C TYR A 79 12.18 0.72 -1.92
N CYS A 80 11.23 0.42 -1.03
CA CYS A 80 11.27 -0.75 -0.14
C CYS A 80 10.18 -1.79 -0.45
N ALA A 81 9.07 -1.37 -1.07
CA ALA A 81 7.96 -2.27 -1.36
C ALA A 81 7.33 -1.96 -2.73
N ILE A 82 6.62 -2.95 -3.28
CA ILE A 82 5.84 -2.85 -4.51
C ILE A 82 4.41 -3.32 -4.26
N ASN A 83 3.45 -2.66 -4.90
CA ASN A 83 2.03 -3.00 -4.84
C ASN A 83 1.45 -3.05 -6.26
N PRO A 84 0.64 -4.06 -6.60
CA PRO A 84 -0.18 -3.97 -7.81
C PRO A 84 -1.25 -2.89 -7.65
N ARG A 85 -1.55 -2.15 -8.73
CA ARG A 85 -2.77 -1.32 -8.78
C ARG A 85 -3.98 -2.20 -9.04
N GLU A 86 -5.19 -1.75 -8.70
CA GLU A 86 -6.44 -2.51 -8.91
C GLU A 86 -6.57 -3.05 -10.35
N GLU A 87 -6.18 -2.25 -11.36
CA GLU A 87 -6.16 -2.67 -12.77
C GLU A 87 -5.23 -3.87 -13.05
N ALA A 88 -4.15 -4.03 -12.29
CA ALA A 88 -3.20 -5.13 -12.43
C ALA A 88 -3.65 -6.42 -11.72
N VAL A 89 -4.60 -6.32 -10.79
CA VAL A 89 -5.20 -7.47 -10.08
C VAL A 89 -6.31 -8.10 -10.93
N LEU A 90 -6.95 -7.30 -11.79
CA LEU A 90 -8.08 -7.71 -12.62
C LEU A 90 -7.71 -8.47 -13.90
N GLU A 91 -6.44 -8.69 -14.21
CA GLU A 91 -6.07 -9.70 -15.20
C GLU A 91 -6.24 -11.08 -14.54
N PRO A 92 -7.33 -11.83 -14.84
CA PRO A 92 -7.39 -13.22 -14.42
C PRO A 92 -6.11 -13.88 -14.93
N LEU A 93 -5.41 -14.58 -14.03
CA LEU A 93 -4.45 -15.59 -14.46
C LEU A 93 -5.25 -16.49 -15.37
N ALA A 94 -5.07 -16.31 -16.68
CA ALA A 94 -5.74 -17.13 -17.67
C ALA A 94 -5.54 -18.57 -17.18
N PRO A 95 -6.63 -19.34 -16.97
CA PRO A 95 -6.47 -20.75 -16.68
C PRO A 95 -5.54 -21.27 -17.76
N GLU A 96 -4.46 -21.94 -17.34
CA GLU A 96 -3.57 -22.63 -18.25
C GLU A 96 -4.47 -23.36 -19.23
N GLN A 97 -4.35 -23.00 -20.52
CA GLN A 97 -5.16 -23.59 -21.56
C GLN A 97 -4.75 -25.05 -21.64
N GLU A 98 -5.44 -25.89 -20.87
CA GLU A 98 -5.65 -27.27 -21.26
C GLU A 98 -6.30 -27.20 -22.64
N ALA A 99 -5.55 -27.75 -23.59
CA ALA A 99 -5.97 -27.91 -24.96
C ALA A 99 -7.22 -28.78 -25.04
N GLU A 100 -7.96 -28.58 -26.12
CA GLU A 100 -9.13 -29.34 -26.60
C GLU A 100 -10.44 -28.92 -25.90
N GLU A 101 -11.54 -28.59 -26.59
CA GLU A 101 -12.03 -29.15 -27.84
C GLU A 101 -13.11 -28.21 -28.44
N SER A 102 -13.03 -28.01 -29.75
CA SER A 102 -14.10 -27.70 -30.70
C SER A 102 -15.44 -27.13 -30.20
N ILE A 103 -15.71 -25.83 -30.47
CA ILE A 103 -17.08 -25.34 -30.72
C ILE A 103 -17.07 -24.40 -31.94
N PRO A 104 -17.98 -24.58 -32.92
CA PRO A 104 -17.94 -23.91 -34.22
C PRO A 104 -18.44 -22.45 -34.20
N GLU A 105 -17.94 -21.73 -35.20
CA GLU A 105 -18.20 -20.34 -35.60
C GLU A 105 -19.61 -20.16 -36.26
N PRO A 106 -20.09 -18.93 -36.58
CA PRO A 106 -20.79 -17.99 -35.70
C PRO A 106 -22.26 -17.73 -36.14
N LEU A 107 -23.14 -17.37 -35.20
CA LEU A 107 -24.47 -16.83 -35.51
C LEU A 107 -24.42 -15.31 -35.74
N LYS A 108 -24.95 -14.90 -36.89
CA LYS A 108 -25.03 -13.52 -37.39
C LYS A 108 -25.72 -12.60 -36.38
N ALA A 109 -25.02 -11.55 -35.95
CA ALA A 109 -25.59 -10.47 -35.15
C ALA A 109 -26.22 -9.40 -36.05
N GLU A 110 -27.47 -9.02 -35.75
CA GLU A 110 -28.18 -7.90 -36.37
C GLU A 110 -27.62 -6.54 -35.92
N PRO A 111 -27.79 -5.47 -36.72
CA PRO A 111 -27.26 -4.15 -36.41
C PRO A 111 -28.02 -3.46 -35.26
N ILE A 112 -27.36 -3.31 -34.12
CA ILE A 112 -27.82 -2.48 -33.00
C ILE A 112 -27.72 -1.01 -33.41
N THR A 113 -28.88 -0.38 -33.62
CA THR A 113 -28.99 1.07 -33.82
C THR A 113 -28.83 1.78 -32.47
N THR A 114 -27.68 2.40 -32.22
CA THR A 114 -27.47 3.23 -31.02
C THR A 114 -27.88 4.68 -31.30
N ARG A 115 -29.07 5.06 -30.83
CA ARG A 115 -29.48 6.46 -30.67
C ARG A 115 -28.53 7.16 -29.69
N ARG A 116 -27.75 8.14 -30.17
CA ARG A 116 -27.02 9.09 -29.32
C ARG A 116 -28.03 9.92 -28.51
N ARG A 117 -28.11 9.67 -27.19
CA ARG A 117 -28.68 10.64 -26.24
C ARG A 117 -27.53 11.42 -25.61
N GLY A 118 -27.70 12.74 -25.57
CA GLY A 118 -26.72 13.71 -25.11
C GLY A 118 -26.24 13.44 -23.69
N ARG A 119 -24.94 13.64 -23.49
CA ARG A 119 -24.26 13.62 -22.20
C ARG A 119 -24.71 14.85 -21.40
N PRO A 120 -25.21 14.72 -20.16
CA PRO A 120 -25.45 15.89 -19.31
C PRO A 120 -24.10 16.52 -18.89
N PRO A 121 -24.03 17.86 -18.76
CA PRO A 121 -22.83 18.51 -18.28
C PRO A 121 -22.61 18.24 -16.79
N LEU A 122 -21.34 18.15 -16.39
CA LEU A 122 -20.93 18.01 -14.99
C LEU A 122 -21.35 19.24 -14.16
N PRO A 123 -21.77 19.05 -12.90
CA PRO A 123 -22.06 20.17 -12.02
C PRO A 123 -20.78 20.96 -11.70
N LYS A 124 -20.85 22.28 -11.86
CA LYS A 124 -19.82 23.21 -11.39
C LYS A 124 -19.93 23.26 -9.86
N ASN A 125 -18.89 22.82 -9.16
CA ASN A 125 -18.80 23.01 -7.72
C ASN A 125 -18.70 24.52 -7.43
N ASN A 126 -19.79 25.09 -6.94
CA ASN A 126 -19.80 26.37 -6.24
C ASN A 126 -19.05 26.17 -4.92
N ILE A 127 -17.78 26.57 -4.90
CA ILE A 127 -17.06 26.79 -3.65
C ILE A 127 -17.64 28.08 -3.05
N PRO A 128 -18.27 28.05 -1.87
CA PRO A 128 -18.74 29.28 -1.24
C PRO A 128 -17.55 30.17 -0.88
N ASP A 129 -17.58 31.42 -1.36
CA ASP A 129 -16.69 32.50 -0.94
C ASP A 129 -16.96 32.81 0.54
N GLY A 130 -16.30 32.08 1.44
CA GLY A 130 -16.69 32.15 2.83
C GLY A 130 -15.75 31.53 3.85
N GLU A 131 -14.47 31.36 3.55
CA GLU A 131 -13.49 31.08 4.61
C GLU A 131 -12.09 31.55 4.18
N ARG A 132 -11.83 32.85 4.40
CA ARG A 132 -10.47 33.39 4.41
C ARG A 132 -9.72 32.75 5.58
N LEU A 133 -9.08 31.60 5.33
CA LEU A 133 -8.12 31.00 6.24
C LEU A 133 -6.89 31.91 6.33
N THR A 134 -6.87 32.72 7.38
CA THR A 134 -5.72 33.51 7.81
C THR A 134 -4.65 32.59 8.40
N ASN A 135 -3.87 31.91 7.56
CA ASN A 135 -2.64 31.27 7.99
C ASN A 135 -1.48 31.69 7.09
N ARG A 136 -0.73 32.71 7.54
CA ARG A 136 0.41 33.35 6.85
C ARG A 136 1.64 32.44 6.64
N ARG A 137 1.55 31.11 6.73
CA ARG A 137 2.72 30.22 6.60
C ARG A 137 2.36 28.86 5.98
N GLY A 138 1.84 28.85 4.76
CA GLY A 138 1.99 27.78 3.75
C GLY A 138 1.77 26.29 4.09
N ARG A 139 1.36 25.94 5.31
CA ARG A 139 1.09 24.57 5.74
C ARG A 139 -0.40 24.32 5.60
N PRO A 140 -0.83 23.27 4.88
CA PRO A 140 -2.23 22.89 4.86
C PRO A 140 -2.69 22.60 6.30
N PRO A 141 -3.95 22.94 6.64
CA PRO A 141 -4.51 22.59 7.94
C PRO A 141 -4.45 21.07 8.12
N ILE A 142 -4.06 20.62 9.31
CA ILE A 142 -4.05 19.19 9.64
C ILE A 142 -5.49 18.69 9.53
N PRO A 143 -5.76 17.68 8.68
CA PRO A 143 -7.08 17.07 8.55
C PRO A 143 -7.61 16.63 9.92
N GLU A 144 -8.92 16.77 10.15
CA GLU A 144 -9.53 16.53 11.46
C GLU A 144 -9.22 15.13 12.01
N HIS A 145 -9.22 14.12 11.14
CA HIS A 145 -8.89 12.73 11.47
C HIS A 145 -7.41 12.47 11.80
N LEU A 146 -6.52 13.42 11.54
CA LEU A 146 -5.08 13.35 11.88
C LEU A 146 -4.70 14.27 13.04
N ARG A 147 -5.67 14.95 13.67
CA ARG A 147 -5.40 15.74 14.87
C ARG A 147 -5.00 14.81 16.00
N ARG A 148 -3.92 15.16 16.69
CA ARG A 148 -3.49 14.46 17.90
C ARG A 148 -4.67 14.44 18.86
N ILE A 149 -5.27 13.27 19.08
CA ILE A 149 -6.33 13.09 20.07
C ILE A 149 -5.70 13.43 21.41
N GLN A 150 -6.07 14.57 22.00
CA GLN A 150 -5.80 14.83 23.40
C GLN A 150 -6.63 13.83 24.18
N ILE A 151 -6.00 12.72 24.57
CA ILE A 151 -6.58 11.80 25.51
C ILE A 151 -6.84 12.62 26.79
N ARG A 152 -8.11 12.73 27.19
CA ARG A 152 -8.47 13.49 28.38
C ARG A 152 -7.71 12.91 29.59
N PRO A 153 -7.21 13.75 30.51
CA PRO A 153 -6.63 13.27 31.76
C PRO A 153 -7.61 12.29 32.43
N GLY A 154 -7.12 11.12 32.83
CA GLY A 154 -7.94 10.09 33.49
C GLY A 154 -8.49 9.00 32.56
N TYR A 155 -8.16 9.01 31.26
CA TYR A 155 -8.47 7.87 30.40
C TYR A 155 -7.64 6.65 30.83
N ARG A 156 -8.31 5.57 31.18
CA ARG A 156 -7.70 4.31 31.62
C ARG A 156 -7.46 3.39 30.44
N VAL A 157 -6.44 2.55 30.56
CA VAL A 157 -6.26 1.42 29.66
C VAL A 157 -7.47 0.47 29.81
N PRO A 158 -8.18 0.11 28.72
CA PRO A 158 -9.29 -0.82 28.80
C PRO A 158 -8.84 -2.18 29.34
N ALA A 159 -9.69 -2.85 30.14
CA ALA A 159 -9.35 -4.12 30.79
C ALA A 159 -8.90 -5.21 29.80
N TRP A 160 -9.51 -5.28 28.62
CA TRP A 160 -9.11 -6.24 27.59
C TRP A 160 -7.68 -5.99 27.06
N VAL A 161 -7.23 -4.73 27.01
CA VAL A 161 -5.87 -4.38 26.61
C VAL A 161 -4.89 -4.77 27.71
N ALA A 162 -5.26 -4.56 28.97
CA ALA A 162 -4.46 -4.99 30.12
C ALA A 162 -4.28 -6.52 30.15
N ASN A 163 -5.36 -7.27 29.94
CA ASN A 163 -5.32 -8.73 29.86
C ASN A 163 -4.49 -9.22 28.68
N TRP A 164 -4.68 -8.60 27.50
CA TRP A 164 -3.87 -8.94 26.34
C TRP A 164 -2.37 -8.67 26.59
N MET A 165 -2.02 -7.55 27.24
CA MET A 165 -0.63 -7.23 27.57
C MET A 165 -0.01 -8.23 28.56
N SER A 166 -0.76 -8.72 29.55
CA SER A 166 -0.24 -9.71 30.51
C SER A 166 0.08 -11.06 29.85
N GLU A 167 -0.65 -11.42 28.79
CA GLU A 167 -0.39 -12.61 27.98
C GLU A 167 0.88 -12.50 27.13
N GLN A 168 1.36 -11.28 26.81
CA GLN A 168 2.53 -11.07 25.95
C GLN A 168 3.90 -11.08 26.69
N GLY A 169 3.92 -11.35 27.99
CA GLY A 169 5.17 -11.41 28.78
C GLY A 169 5.95 -10.09 28.75
N ASP A 170 7.23 -10.14 28.36
CA ASP A 170 8.11 -8.96 28.36
C ASP A 170 7.70 -7.88 27.35
N ILE A 171 7.08 -8.26 26.24
CA ILE A 171 6.58 -7.31 25.22
C ILE A 171 5.45 -6.47 25.82
N GLY A 172 4.57 -7.10 26.60
CA GLY A 172 3.48 -6.42 27.30
C GLY A 172 3.97 -5.30 28.21
N ARG A 173 5.04 -5.55 28.97
CA ARG A 173 5.66 -4.55 29.87
C ARG A 173 6.24 -3.34 29.14
N VAL A 174 6.81 -3.55 27.95
CA VAL A 174 7.33 -2.45 27.12
C VAL A 174 6.19 -1.58 26.60
N ILE A 175 5.10 -2.21 26.15
CA ILE A 175 3.91 -1.52 25.66
C ILE A 175 3.24 -0.75 26.79
N GLU A 176 3.07 -1.37 27.97
CA GLU A 176 2.51 -0.71 29.16
C GLU A 176 3.31 0.54 29.54
N LYS A 177 4.65 0.44 29.57
CA LYS A 177 5.54 1.58 29.85
C LYS A 177 5.38 2.69 28.82
N ALA A 178 5.16 2.35 27.55
CA ALA A 178 4.92 3.34 26.49
C ALA A 178 3.56 4.03 26.66
N LEU A 179 2.51 3.28 26.99
CA LEU A 179 1.14 3.78 27.20
C LEU A 179 1.06 4.73 28.41
N ILE A 180 1.70 4.37 29.53
CA ILE A 180 1.73 5.21 30.73
C ILE A 180 2.66 6.42 30.51
N GLY A 181 3.85 6.21 29.95
CA GLY A 181 4.86 7.27 29.82
C GLY A 181 4.57 8.28 28.71
N PHE A 182 4.35 7.82 27.48
CA PHE A 182 4.17 8.71 26.32
C PHE A 182 2.74 9.21 26.18
N TYR A 183 1.77 8.34 26.44
CA TYR A 183 0.35 8.66 26.26
C TYR A 183 -0.33 9.13 27.55
N LYS A 184 0.38 9.13 28.68
CA LYS A 184 -0.11 9.58 29.99
C LYS A 184 -1.43 8.90 30.38
N LEU A 185 -1.60 7.63 29.99
CA LEU A 185 -2.76 6.83 30.38
C LEU A 185 -2.66 6.43 31.84
N THR A 186 -3.80 6.36 32.51
CA THR A 186 -3.90 5.84 33.87
C THR A 186 -3.79 4.30 33.83
N PRO A 187 -3.05 3.68 34.75
CA PRO A 187 -2.93 2.21 34.80
C PRO A 187 -4.30 1.52 34.97
N PRO A 188 -4.43 0.26 34.52
CA PRO A 188 -5.61 -0.55 34.76
C PRO A 188 -5.84 -0.77 36.26
N GLU A 189 -7.08 -1.00 36.69
CA GLU A 189 -7.36 -1.34 38.10
C GLU A 189 -6.73 -2.70 38.46
N PRO A 190 -6.20 -2.86 39.68
CA PRO A 190 -5.64 -4.12 40.17
C PRO A 190 -6.71 -5.19 40.37
#